data_AF-A0A814FRK2-F1
#
_entry.id   AF-A0A814FRK2-F1
#
_cell.length_a   1.000
_cell.length_b   1.000
_cell.length_c   1.000
_cell.angle_alpha   90.00
_cell.angle_beta   90.00
_cell.angle_gamma   90.00
#
_symmetry.space_group_name_H-M   'P 1'
#
loop_
_entity.id
_entity.type
_entity.pdbx_description
1 polymer ?
#
loop_
_entity_poly.entity_id
_entity_poly.type
_entity_poly.pdbx_seq_one_letter_code
_entity_poly.pdbx_strand_id
1 'polypeptide(L)'
;MVYFIFKSRSEFRNSRKNILIFFFRLLSIIAFILTWSYFIFLCLLHFKTNNNSSQNLSKQQQEQPCRIQSPESIKIDYNNIYWQRFQSSNGTFFFYNAFYDDRILNGELSTIRILSMIDRISPIKIYCRIWFSNSSNSIITLADYHYIWSRQWGNYEDKILQPFLINCPFPRQKHLQPYFVSLFEKNCTAITNNLQIINNRPLDKNKQSFAVCVKGLEFLHDDLSIRLIEWIELLNILGVKKIFFYEFDIHPNMSKVLQYYQNETKLVHVQKLSLPGSQPNSPLERKKYLQQKIIHRRQNEIIPYNDCYYKNMYL
;
A
#
# COMPACT_ATOMS: atom_id res chain seq x y z
N MET A 1 5.68 18.29 -12.53
CA MET A 1 5.60 18.46 -11.06
C MET A 1 6.50 17.37 -10.47
N VAL A 2 7.67 17.75 -9.95
CA VAL A 2 8.67 16.84 -9.35
C VAL A 2 8.49 16.92 -7.84
N TYR A 3 8.32 15.79 -7.16
CA TYR A 3 8.20 15.75 -5.69
C TYR A 3 9.58 15.50 -5.07
N PHE A 4 10.04 16.42 -4.23
CA PHE A 4 11.20 16.25 -3.35
C PHE A 4 10.68 15.87 -1.95
N ILE A 5 11.28 14.86 -1.30
CA ILE A 5 10.89 14.44 0.06
C ILE A 5 12.01 14.83 1.04
N PHE A 6 11.73 15.78 1.93
CA PHE A 6 12.56 16.09 3.11
C PHE A 6 11.79 15.78 4.40
N LYS A 7 12.46 15.21 5.40
CA LYS A 7 11.91 14.87 6.72
C LYS A 7 12.49 15.80 7.79
N SER A 8 11.64 16.49 8.56
CA SER A 8 12.04 17.23 9.76
C SER A 8 11.63 16.47 11.04
N ARG A 9 12.41 16.65 12.11
CA ARG A 9 12.30 15.99 13.43
C ARG A 9 12.53 17.04 14.50
N SER A 10 11.67 17.12 15.52
CA SER A 10 12.05 17.12 16.96
C SER A 10 10.88 17.47 17.87
N GLU A 11 10.91 16.82 19.04
CA GLU A 11 9.95 16.84 20.15
C GLU A 11 10.43 17.73 21.31
N PHE A 12 9.58 17.80 22.35
CA PHE A 12 9.83 18.09 23.78
C PHE A 12 9.90 19.56 24.25
N ARG A 13 9.00 19.93 25.19
CA ARG A 13 9.34 19.99 26.62
C ARG A 13 8.12 20.04 27.55
N ASN A 14 8.37 19.55 28.76
CA ASN A 14 7.47 19.12 29.81
C ASN A 14 7.43 20.11 30.99
N SER A 15 6.44 19.92 31.86
CA SER A 15 6.44 20.14 33.32
C SER A 15 6.15 21.54 33.88
N ARG A 16 4.97 21.65 34.53
CA ARG A 16 4.70 22.48 35.73
C ARG A 16 3.26 22.26 36.24
N LYS A 17 2.91 21.08 36.80
CA LYS A 17 1.61 20.87 37.48
C LYS A 17 1.65 19.90 38.67
N ASN A 18 2.74 19.84 39.44
CA ASN A 18 2.90 18.82 40.50
C ASN A 18 2.41 19.17 41.91
N ILE A 19 1.70 20.29 42.12
CA ILE A 19 1.19 20.62 43.47
C ILE A 19 -0.36 20.61 43.52
N LEU A 20 -1.03 20.77 42.37
CA LEU A 20 -2.50 20.68 42.26
C LEU A 20 -3.01 19.22 42.16
N ILE A 21 -2.16 18.30 41.71
CA ILE A 21 -2.51 16.88 41.48
C ILE A 21 -2.67 16.11 42.80
N PHE A 22 -2.00 16.52 43.87
CA PHE A 22 -2.04 15.79 45.14
C PHE A 22 -3.39 15.92 45.84
N PHE A 23 -4.02 17.10 45.80
CA PHE A 23 -5.35 17.32 46.36
C PHE A 23 -6.49 16.73 45.50
N PHE A 24 -6.34 16.73 44.17
CA PHE A 24 -7.30 16.08 43.27
C PHE A 24 -7.30 14.54 43.41
N ARG A 25 -6.14 13.93 43.68
CA ARG A 25 -6.04 12.47 43.84
C ARG A 25 -6.76 11.95 45.09
N LEU A 26 -6.77 12.71 46.20
CA LEU A 26 -7.41 12.28 47.44
C LEU A 26 -8.95 12.30 47.33
N LEU A 27 -9.52 13.32 46.68
CA LEU A 27 -10.95 13.43 46.42
C LEU A 27 -11.43 12.41 45.36
N SER A 28 -10.62 12.08 44.35
CA SER A 28 -10.98 11.05 43.37
C SER A 28 -11.01 9.64 43.94
N ILE A 29 -10.17 9.32 44.93
CA ILE A 29 -10.13 7.99 45.54
C ILE A 29 -11.39 7.74 46.37
N ILE A 30 -11.87 8.74 47.12
CA ILE A 30 -13.10 8.63 47.92
C ILE A 30 -14.34 8.49 47.01
N ALA A 31 -14.39 9.23 45.90
CA ALA A 31 -15.44 9.10 44.90
C ALA A 31 -15.40 7.75 44.16
N PHE A 32 -14.20 7.20 43.90
CA PHE A 32 -14.06 5.86 43.33
C PHE A 32 -14.57 4.77 44.28
N ILE A 33 -14.26 4.83 45.58
CA ILE A 33 -14.68 3.81 46.53
C ILE A 33 -16.21 3.78 46.66
N LEU A 34 -16.86 4.94 46.73
CA LEU A 34 -18.32 5.04 46.85
C LEU A 34 -19.06 4.63 45.56
N THR A 35 -18.46 4.88 44.39
CA THR A 35 -19.05 4.45 43.11
C THR A 35 -18.80 2.97 42.82
N TRP A 36 -17.65 2.42 43.22
CA TRP A 36 -17.36 0.99 43.09
C TRP A 36 -18.25 0.12 43.99
N SER A 37 -18.53 0.56 45.22
CA SER A 37 -19.48 -0.15 46.09
C SER A 37 -20.89 -0.20 45.50
N TYR A 38 -21.32 0.88 44.85
CA TYR A 38 -22.63 0.95 44.18
C TYR A 38 -22.66 0.08 42.91
N PHE A 39 -21.57 0.06 42.14
CA PHE A 39 -21.43 -0.76 40.93
C PHE A 39 -21.38 -2.26 41.25
N ILE A 40 -20.70 -2.67 42.32
CA ILE A 40 -20.66 -4.07 42.77
C ILE A 40 -22.06 -4.51 43.22
N PHE A 41 -22.81 -3.65 43.91
CA PHE A 41 -24.18 -3.96 44.32
C PHE A 41 -25.15 -4.09 43.13
N LEU A 42 -25.00 -3.22 42.11
CA LEU A 42 -25.73 -3.33 40.84
C LEU A 42 -25.33 -4.56 40.03
N CYS A 43 -24.04 -4.92 39.98
CA CYS A 43 -23.56 -6.14 39.33
C CYS A 43 -24.09 -7.41 40.01
N LEU A 44 -24.17 -7.45 41.34
CA LEU A 44 -24.72 -8.58 42.08
C LEU A 44 -26.24 -8.72 41.86
N LEU A 45 -26.97 -7.60 41.73
CA LEU A 45 -28.38 -7.62 41.33
C LEU A 45 -28.59 -8.07 39.88
N HIS A 46 -27.70 -7.68 38.96
CA HIS A 46 -27.76 -8.08 37.55
C HIS A 46 -27.29 -9.52 37.29
N PHE A 47 -26.44 -10.09 38.18
CA PHE A 47 -26.03 -11.49 38.11
C PHE A 47 -27.13 -12.45 38.57
N LYS A 48 -28.00 -12.03 39.49
CA LYS A 48 -29.06 -12.88 40.04
C LYS A 48 -30.26 -13.07 39.07
N THR A 49 -30.39 -12.21 38.06
CA THR A 49 -31.47 -12.29 37.05
C THR A 49 -31.06 -13.00 35.75
N ASN A 50 -29.77 -13.28 35.51
CA ASN A 50 -29.28 -13.89 34.27
C ASN A 50 -28.98 -15.41 34.36
N ASN A 51 -29.20 -16.06 35.49
CA ASN A 51 -28.94 -17.49 35.65
C ASN A 51 -30.01 -18.43 35.03
N ASN A 52 -31.02 -17.89 34.34
CA ASN A 52 -32.06 -18.70 33.65
C ASN A 52 -31.98 -18.63 32.10
N SER A 53 -30.90 -18.08 31.52
CA SER A 53 -30.74 -17.96 30.06
C SER A 53 -29.43 -18.56 29.52
N SER A 54 -28.77 -19.43 30.29
CA SER A 54 -27.46 -20.02 29.96
C SER A 54 -27.53 -21.52 29.63
N GLN A 55 -28.37 -21.92 28.67
CA GLN A 55 -28.29 -23.27 28.07
C GLN A 55 -28.40 -23.31 26.53
N ASN A 56 -28.37 -22.17 25.82
CA ASN A 56 -28.48 -22.16 24.34
C ASN A 56 -27.46 -21.26 23.62
N LEU A 57 -26.20 -21.26 24.06
CA LEU A 57 -25.09 -20.61 23.33
C LEU A 57 -23.83 -21.48 23.32
N SER A 58 -23.97 -22.73 22.86
CA SER A 58 -22.84 -23.57 22.46
C SER A 58 -23.20 -24.37 21.20
N LYS A 59 -23.55 -23.64 20.14
CA LYS A 59 -23.28 -24.06 18.76
C LYS A 59 -22.30 -23.06 18.18
N GLN A 60 -21.08 -23.05 18.74
CA GLN A 60 -19.93 -22.59 17.98
C GLN A 60 -19.80 -23.56 16.81
N GLN A 61 -20.07 -23.06 15.60
CA GLN A 61 -19.71 -23.73 14.36
C GLN A 61 -18.21 -24.06 14.45
N GLN A 62 -17.90 -25.36 14.56
CA GLN A 62 -16.57 -25.84 14.26
C GLN A 62 -16.34 -25.61 12.77
N GLU A 63 -15.81 -24.44 12.41
CA GLU A 63 -15.26 -24.20 11.09
C GLU A 63 -14.07 -25.15 10.90
N GLN A 64 -14.20 -26.09 9.95
CA GLN A 64 -13.11 -26.98 9.59
C GLN A 64 -11.87 -26.16 9.17
N PRO A 65 -10.65 -26.54 9.60
CA PRO A 65 -9.44 -25.82 9.25
C PRO A 65 -9.14 -26.00 7.76
N CYS A 66 -9.33 -24.91 7.03
CA CYS A 66 -9.23 -24.89 5.59
C CYS A 66 -7.79 -24.71 5.15
N ARG A 67 -7.14 -25.79 4.71
CA ARG A 67 -5.76 -25.75 4.22
C ARG A 67 -5.71 -25.27 2.78
N ILE A 68 -5.92 -23.97 2.57
CA ILE A 68 -5.75 -23.34 1.26
C ILE A 68 -4.24 -23.19 0.99
N GLN A 69 -3.77 -23.80 -0.08
CA GLN A 69 -2.40 -23.64 -0.57
C GLN A 69 -2.26 -22.35 -1.39
N SER A 70 -1.03 -21.85 -1.53
CA SER A 70 -0.73 -20.75 -2.46
C SER A 70 -1.17 -21.15 -3.87
N PRO A 71 -1.83 -20.27 -4.64
CA PRO A 71 -2.26 -20.62 -5.97
C PRO A 71 -1.05 -20.86 -6.90
N GLU A 72 -1.20 -21.84 -7.78
CA GLU A 72 -0.29 -22.02 -8.92
C GLU A 72 -0.39 -20.81 -9.87
N SER A 73 0.69 -20.49 -10.57
CA SER A 73 0.76 -19.33 -11.46
C SER A 73 -0.36 -19.27 -12.51
N ILE A 74 -0.85 -20.44 -12.94
CA ILE A 74 -1.92 -20.61 -13.95
C ILE A 74 -3.29 -20.15 -13.43
N LYS A 75 -3.51 -20.15 -12.11
CA LYS A 75 -4.80 -19.79 -11.48
C LYS A 75 -4.89 -18.30 -11.12
N ILE A 76 -3.84 -17.53 -11.38
CA ILE A 76 -3.83 -16.10 -11.11
C ILE A 76 -4.60 -15.37 -12.22
N ASP A 77 -5.55 -14.53 -11.82
CA ASP A 77 -6.32 -13.68 -12.72
C ASP A 77 -5.54 -12.40 -13.01
N TYR A 78 -5.01 -12.27 -14.23
CA TYR A 78 -4.27 -11.09 -14.68
C TYR A 78 -5.19 -10.18 -15.50
N ASN A 79 -5.19 -8.87 -15.18
CA ASN A 79 -5.78 -7.86 -16.07
C ASN A 79 -4.84 -7.54 -17.24
N ASN A 80 -3.54 -7.50 -16.97
CA ASN A 80 -2.45 -7.45 -17.95
C ASN A 80 -1.13 -7.82 -17.26
N ILE A 81 0.00 -7.68 -17.95
CA ILE A 81 1.32 -8.08 -17.44
C ILE A 81 1.78 -7.33 -16.17
N TYR A 82 1.17 -6.19 -15.82
CA TYR A 82 1.52 -5.39 -14.63
C TYR A 82 0.46 -5.41 -13.53
N TRP A 83 -0.75 -5.91 -13.82
CA TRP A 83 -1.89 -5.81 -12.91
C TRP A 83 -2.56 -7.16 -12.73
N GLN A 84 -2.67 -7.61 -11.48
CA GLN A 84 -3.52 -8.74 -11.12
C GLN A 84 -4.93 -8.25 -10.79
N ARG A 85 -5.95 -9.00 -11.17
CA ARG A 85 -7.36 -8.69 -10.91
C ARG A 85 -7.89 -9.56 -9.78
N PHE A 86 -8.66 -8.94 -8.89
CA PHE A 86 -9.43 -9.64 -7.89
C PHE A 86 -10.88 -9.15 -7.93
N GLN A 87 -11.78 -10.06 -8.29
CA GLN A 87 -13.22 -9.82 -8.33
C GLN A 87 -13.82 -10.20 -6.97
N SER A 88 -14.39 -9.22 -6.27
CA SER A 88 -15.08 -9.44 -5.00
C SER A 88 -16.59 -9.43 -5.17
N SER A 89 -17.32 -9.71 -4.08
CA SER A 89 -18.79 -9.58 -4.05
C SER A 89 -19.29 -8.16 -4.30
N ASN A 90 -18.50 -7.14 -3.96
CA ASN A 90 -18.84 -5.74 -4.23
C ASN A 90 -17.59 -4.93 -4.61
N GLY A 91 -17.23 -5.02 -5.88
CA GLY A 91 -16.15 -4.26 -6.49
C GLY A 91 -15.05 -5.13 -7.08
N THR A 92 -14.25 -4.53 -7.94
CA THR A 92 -13.11 -5.13 -8.63
C THR A 92 -11.85 -4.38 -8.23
N PHE A 93 -10.85 -5.14 -7.84
CA PHE A 93 -9.54 -4.67 -7.43
C PHE A 93 -8.53 -4.99 -8.52
N PHE A 94 -7.67 -4.02 -8.82
CA PHE A 94 -6.51 -4.19 -9.69
C PHE A 94 -5.27 -3.95 -8.84
N PHE A 95 -4.52 -5.00 -8.54
CA PHE A 95 -3.30 -4.91 -7.76
C PHE A 95 -2.09 -4.70 -8.65
N TYR A 96 -1.25 -3.73 -8.30
CA TYR A 96 -0.04 -3.40 -9.05
C TYR A 96 1.18 -4.14 -8.47
N ASN A 97 1.71 -3.67 -7.34
CA ASN A 97 2.87 -4.26 -6.67
C ASN A 97 2.67 -4.28 -5.15
N ALA A 98 3.36 -5.20 -4.47
CA ALA A 98 3.39 -5.34 -3.02
C ALA A 98 4.80 -5.05 -2.47
N PHE A 99 4.91 -4.39 -1.33
CA PHE A 99 6.18 -3.93 -0.73
C PHE A 99 6.25 -4.27 0.75
N TYR A 100 7.43 -4.69 1.21
CA TYR A 100 7.69 -4.94 2.63
C TYR A 100 8.16 -3.67 3.36
N ASP A 101 7.34 -3.13 4.26
CA ASP A 101 7.65 -1.96 5.10
C ASP A 101 7.73 -2.35 6.58
N ASP A 102 8.94 -2.34 7.16
CA ASP A 102 9.18 -2.60 8.58
C ASP A 102 9.77 -1.39 9.33
N ARG A 103 9.68 -0.19 8.74
CA ARG A 103 10.26 1.01 9.33
C ARG A 103 9.65 1.27 10.71
N ILE A 104 10.48 1.73 11.65
CA ILE A 104 10.20 1.87 13.11
C ILE A 104 8.92 2.67 13.42
N LEU A 105 8.44 3.50 12.47
CA LEU A 105 7.14 4.19 12.59
C LEU A 105 5.97 3.23 12.86
N ASN A 106 6.08 1.97 12.43
CA ASN A 106 5.03 0.96 12.59
C ASN A 106 5.15 0.15 13.91
N GLY A 107 6.01 0.57 14.85
CA GLY A 107 6.19 -0.12 16.14
C GLY A 107 6.72 -1.55 15.98
N GLU A 108 6.10 -2.49 16.70
CA GLU A 108 6.41 -3.94 16.63
C GLU A 108 5.81 -4.64 15.40
N LEU A 109 4.98 -3.94 14.62
CA LEU A 109 4.36 -4.48 13.42
C LEU A 109 5.19 -4.15 12.18
N SER A 110 5.27 -5.12 11.27
CA SER A 110 5.64 -4.88 9.88
C SER A 110 4.38 -4.80 9.04
N THR A 111 4.46 -4.24 7.83
CA THR A 111 3.29 -4.07 6.95
C THR A 111 3.65 -4.43 5.52
N ILE A 112 2.82 -5.24 4.88
CA ILE A 112 2.85 -5.38 3.42
C ILE A 112 1.96 -4.28 2.85
N ARG A 113 2.55 -3.39 2.05
CA ARG A 113 1.85 -2.31 1.37
C ARG A 113 1.61 -2.69 -0.08
N ILE A 114 0.38 -2.63 -0.54
CA ILE A 114 -0.01 -3.01 -1.90
C ILE A 114 -0.62 -1.80 -2.58
N LEU A 115 -0.10 -1.43 -3.75
CA LEU A 115 -0.70 -0.41 -4.58
C LEU A 115 -1.82 -1.01 -5.41
N SER A 116 -2.99 -0.36 -5.39
CA SER A 116 -4.17 -0.87 -6.08
C SER A 116 -5.02 0.25 -6.67
N MET A 117 -5.74 -0.10 -7.73
CA MET A 117 -6.85 0.68 -8.28
C MET A 117 -8.13 -0.12 -8.05
N ILE A 118 -9.15 0.48 -7.42
CA ILE A 118 -10.39 -0.18 -7.00
C ILE A 118 -11.57 0.60 -7.56
N ASP A 119 -12.59 -0.07 -8.08
CA ASP A 119 -13.79 0.58 -8.64
C ASP A 119 -14.85 0.96 -7.58
N ARG A 120 -14.46 1.03 -6.30
CA ARG A 120 -15.31 1.40 -5.16
C ARG A 120 -14.61 2.42 -4.27
N ILE A 121 -15.35 3.44 -3.85
CA ILE A 121 -14.88 4.42 -2.87
C ILE A 121 -14.75 3.81 -1.48
N SER A 122 -15.66 2.90 -1.14
CA SER A 122 -15.67 2.17 0.12
C SER A 122 -15.52 0.68 -0.17
N PRO A 123 -14.28 0.19 -0.37
CA PRO A 123 -14.03 -1.21 -0.65
C PRO A 123 -14.53 -2.11 0.48
N ILE A 124 -14.94 -3.34 0.15
CA ILE A 124 -15.32 -4.33 1.15
C ILE A 124 -14.13 -4.75 2.02
N LYS A 125 -14.41 -5.35 3.18
CA LYS A 125 -13.38 -5.96 4.02
C LYS A 125 -12.80 -7.18 3.30
N ILE A 126 -11.47 -7.21 3.19
CA ILE A 126 -10.72 -8.35 2.67
C ILE A 126 -9.59 -8.70 3.63
N TYR A 127 -9.07 -9.90 3.49
CA TYR A 127 -7.96 -10.42 4.28
C TYR A 127 -6.74 -10.62 3.41
N CYS A 128 -5.56 -10.42 3.99
CA CYS A 128 -4.29 -10.73 3.37
C CYS A 128 -3.75 -12.03 3.98
N ARG A 129 -3.39 -12.99 3.13
CA ARG A 129 -2.55 -14.12 3.50
C ARG A 129 -1.12 -13.85 3.05
N ILE A 130 -0.22 -13.81 4.01
CA ILE A 130 1.21 -13.55 3.80
C ILE A 130 1.95 -14.88 3.89
N TRP A 131 2.65 -15.22 2.82
CA TRP A 131 3.49 -16.40 2.69
C TRP A 131 4.95 -16.05 2.96
N PHE A 132 5.66 -16.89 3.70
CA PHE A 132 7.06 -16.68 4.06
C PHE A 132 7.97 -17.63 3.29
N SER A 133 9.18 -17.17 2.98
CA SER A 133 10.21 -18.01 2.35
C SER A 133 10.51 -19.22 3.23
N ASN A 134 10.62 -20.41 2.65
CA ASN A 134 11.02 -21.64 3.32
C ASN A 134 10.13 -22.06 4.51
N SER A 135 8.87 -21.61 4.54
CA SER A 135 7.89 -22.01 5.55
C SER A 135 6.56 -22.36 4.90
N SER A 136 5.92 -23.43 5.37
CA SER A 136 4.52 -23.73 5.08
C SER A 136 3.54 -22.86 5.88
N ASN A 137 4.05 -22.09 6.84
CA ASN A 137 3.24 -21.20 7.66
C ASN A 137 2.90 -19.93 6.90
N SER A 138 1.65 -19.50 7.05
CA SER A 138 1.16 -18.22 6.53
C SER A 138 0.50 -17.44 7.65
N ILE A 139 0.55 -16.12 7.56
CA ILE A 139 -0.16 -15.23 8.48
C ILE A 139 -1.36 -14.66 7.75
N ILE A 140 -2.52 -14.71 8.39
CA ILE A 140 -3.75 -14.06 7.90
C ILE A 140 -3.97 -12.81 8.74
N THR A 141 -4.23 -11.69 8.07
CA THR A 141 -4.50 -10.40 8.71
C THR A 141 -5.58 -9.65 7.94
N LEU A 142 -6.28 -8.74 8.61
CA LEU A 142 -7.26 -7.88 7.98
C LEU A 142 -6.56 -6.79 7.17
N ALA A 143 -7.01 -6.53 5.95
CA ALA A 143 -6.52 -5.43 5.14
C ALA A 143 -7.09 -4.08 5.62
N ASP A 144 -6.23 -3.08 5.70
CA ASP A 144 -6.60 -1.68 5.91
C ASP A 144 -6.42 -0.88 4.60
N TYR A 145 -7.31 0.07 4.35
CA TYR A 145 -7.32 0.84 3.11
C TYR A 145 -6.96 2.30 3.35
N HIS A 146 -5.87 2.74 2.73
CA HIS A 146 -5.52 4.15 2.70
C HIS A 146 -5.81 4.73 1.30
N TYR A 147 -6.80 5.61 1.22
CA TYR A 147 -7.13 6.32 -0.02
C TYR A 147 -6.05 7.35 -0.35
N ILE A 148 -5.40 7.21 -1.50
CA ILE A 148 -4.23 8.02 -1.88
C ILE A 148 -4.55 9.10 -2.93
N TRP A 149 -5.81 9.53 -3.00
CA TRP A 149 -6.27 10.67 -3.81
C TRP A 149 -6.97 11.72 -2.94
N SER A 150 -7.02 12.96 -3.41
CA SER A 150 -7.82 13.99 -2.75
C SER A 150 -9.25 13.99 -3.29
N ARG A 151 -10.23 13.87 -2.40
CA ARG A 151 -11.66 13.90 -2.75
C ARG A 151 -12.07 15.17 -3.51
N GLN A 152 -11.38 16.27 -3.26
CA GLN A 152 -11.65 17.58 -3.87
C GLN A 152 -11.14 17.69 -5.31
N TRP A 153 -10.29 16.75 -5.77
CA TRP A 153 -9.73 16.77 -7.12
C TRP A 153 -10.62 16.10 -8.17
N GLY A 154 -11.84 15.70 -7.79
CA GLY A 154 -12.84 15.09 -8.66
C GLY A 154 -12.73 13.57 -8.77
N ASN A 155 -13.63 12.97 -9.56
CA ASN A 155 -13.75 11.52 -9.76
C ASN A 155 -14.00 10.72 -8.47
N TYR A 156 -14.46 11.33 -7.39
CA TYR A 156 -14.82 10.61 -6.16
C TYR A 156 -16.20 9.97 -6.31
N GLU A 157 -16.28 8.91 -7.10
CA GLU A 157 -17.51 8.15 -7.37
C GLU A 157 -17.22 6.66 -7.57
N ASP A 158 -18.20 5.81 -7.28
CA ASP A 158 -18.11 4.37 -7.53
C ASP A 158 -18.08 4.08 -9.04
N LYS A 159 -17.56 2.92 -9.41
CA LYS A 159 -17.32 2.46 -10.80
C LYS A 159 -16.20 3.20 -11.54
N ILE A 160 -15.70 4.30 -10.99
CA ILE A 160 -14.41 4.88 -11.42
C ILE A 160 -13.29 4.29 -10.58
N LEU A 161 -12.20 3.93 -11.25
CA LEU A 161 -11.02 3.39 -10.58
C LEU A 161 -10.37 4.44 -9.68
N GLN A 162 -10.35 4.12 -8.39
CA GLN A 162 -9.82 4.89 -7.29
C GLN A 162 -8.47 4.33 -6.83
N PRO A 163 -7.44 5.17 -6.62
CA PRO A 163 -6.15 4.68 -6.16
C PRO A 163 -6.17 4.46 -4.63
N PHE A 164 -5.72 3.28 -4.21
CA PHE A 164 -5.60 2.90 -2.80
C PHE A 164 -4.23 2.30 -2.52
N LEU A 165 -3.77 2.54 -1.30
CA LEU A 165 -2.69 1.80 -0.66
C LEU A 165 -3.31 0.84 0.36
N ILE A 166 -3.28 -0.45 0.05
CA ILE A 166 -3.77 -1.50 0.94
C ILE A 166 -2.65 -1.90 1.89
N ASN A 167 -2.90 -1.85 3.19
CA ASN A 167 -1.95 -2.20 4.24
C ASN A 167 -2.35 -3.53 4.87
N CYS A 168 -1.43 -4.49 4.90
CA CYS A 168 -1.59 -5.77 5.60
C CYS A 168 -0.60 -5.81 6.77
N PRO A 169 -1.00 -5.38 7.99
CA PRO A 169 -0.12 -5.37 9.15
C PRO A 169 0.06 -6.77 9.73
N PHE A 170 1.27 -7.10 10.21
CA PHE A 170 1.56 -8.37 10.85
C PHE A 170 2.72 -8.26 11.86
N PRO A 171 2.80 -9.16 12.86
CA PRO A 171 3.90 -9.15 13.83
C PRO A 171 5.25 -9.34 13.15
N ARG A 172 6.23 -8.49 13.45
CA ARG A 172 7.55 -8.55 12.84
C ARG A 172 8.21 -9.91 13.09
N GLN A 173 8.60 -10.58 12.01
CA GLN A 173 9.32 -11.86 12.06
C GLN A 173 10.82 -11.59 11.85
N LYS A 174 11.69 -11.98 12.80
CA LYS A 174 13.14 -11.74 12.70
C LYS A 174 13.84 -12.65 11.69
N HIS A 175 13.34 -13.87 11.50
CA HIS A 175 14.00 -14.93 10.72
C HIS A 175 13.20 -15.39 9.49
N LEU A 176 12.01 -14.84 9.28
CA LEU A 176 11.14 -15.22 8.16
C LEU A 176 10.86 -13.98 7.33
N GLN A 177 11.29 -14.02 6.07
CA GLN A 177 11.01 -12.96 5.12
C GLN A 177 9.69 -13.25 4.40
N PRO A 178 8.76 -12.29 4.36
CA PRO A 178 7.55 -12.44 3.57
C PRO A 178 7.93 -12.45 2.07
N TYR A 179 7.39 -13.42 1.34
CA TYR A 179 7.76 -13.69 -0.05
C TYR A 179 6.61 -13.40 -1.02
N PHE A 180 5.39 -13.84 -0.69
CA PHE A 180 4.19 -13.53 -1.46
C PHE A 180 3.04 -13.08 -0.56
N VAL A 181 2.11 -12.31 -1.12
CA VAL A 181 0.84 -11.96 -0.48
C VAL A 181 -0.32 -12.25 -1.42
N SER A 182 -1.36 -12.86 -0.86
CA SER A 182 -2.64 -13.11 -1.52
C SER A 182 -3.76 -12.40 -0.78
N LEU A 183 -4.73 -11.87 -1.50
CA LEU A 183 -5.90 -11.20 -0.95
C LEU A 183 -7.17 -11.98 -1.26
N PHE A 184 -8.08 -12.04 -0.30
CA PHE A 184 -9.33 -12.78 -0.43
C PHE A 184 -10.43 -12.21 0.47
N GLU A 185 -11.69 -12.43 0.09
CA GLU A 185 -12.85 -11.91 0.84
C GLU A 185 -13.27 -12.85 1.98
N LYS A 186 -13.42 -14.15 1.69
CA LYS A 186 -13.88 -15.15 2.66
C LYS A 186 -12.81 -16.21 2.86
N ASN A 187 -12.66 -16.66 4.10
CA ASN A 187 -11.86 -17.86 4.37
C ASN A 187 -12.37 -19.02 3.50
N CYS A 188 -11.49 -19.96 3.14
CA CYS A 188 -11.77 -21.09 2.25
C CYS A 188 -12.06 -20.82 0.77
N THR A 189 -12.04 -19.59 0.28
CA THR A 189 -12.22 -19.38 -1.16
C THR A 189 -10.93 -19.64 -1.92
N ALA A 190 -11.04 -20.15 -3.15
CA ALA A 190 -9.92 -20.24 -4.06
C ALA A 190 -9.30 -18.85 -4.27
N ILE A 191 -7.98 -18.76 -4.09
CA ILE A 191 -7.24 -17.52 -4.24
C ILE A 191 -6.85 -17.37 -5.71
N THR A 192 -7.17 -16.22 -6.31
CA THR A 192 -6.89 -15.91 -7.72
C THR A 192 -5.82 -14.84 -7.91
N ASN A 193 -5.09 -14.48 -6.85
CA ASN A 193 -4.03 -13.48 -6.90
C ASN A 193 -2.88 -13.87 -5.97
N ASN A 194 -1.67 -13.50 -6.36
CA ASN A 194 -0.45 -13.79 -5.61
C ASN A 194 0.63 -12.78 -6.01
N LEU A 195 0.78 -11.72 -5.22
CA LEU A 195 1.75 -10.66 -5.50
C LEU A 195 3.08 -11.02 -4.86
N GLN A 196 4.16 -10.93 -5.64
CA GLN A 196 5.51 -11.00 -5.10
C GLN A 196 5.78 -9.77 -4.24
N ILE A 197 6.34 -10.00 -3.05
CA ILE A 197 6.66 -8.92 -2.12
C ILE A 197 8.05 -8.38 -2.46
N ILE A 198 8.09 -7.11 -2.84
CA ILE A 198 9.31 -6.41 -3.18
C ILE A 198 9.97 -5.91 -1.89
N ASN A 199 11.25 -6.24 -1.72
CA ASN A 199 12.07 -5.80 -0.60
C ASN A 199 13.51 -5.49 -1.07
N ASN A 200 13.70 -4.34 -1.70
CA ASN A 200 14.98 -3.93 -2.28
C ASN A 200 15.88 -3.25 -1.22
N ARG A 201 16.37 -4.03 -0.25
CA ARG A 201 17.34 -3.51 0.73
C ARG A 201 18.77 -3.64 0.18
N PRO A 202 19.57 -2.57 0.19
CA PRO A 202 20.97 -2.68 -0.15
C PRO A 202 21.69 -3.53 0.91
N LEU A 203 22.56 -4.43 0.46
CA LEU A 203 23.38 -5.27 1.35
C LEU A 203 24.32 -4.40 2.20
N ASP A 204 24.87 -3.35 1.59
CA ASP A 204 25.95 -2.55 2.17
C ASP A 204 25.50 -1.48 3.18
N LYS A 205 24.19 -1.37 3.48
CA LYS A 205 23.57 -0.37 4.39
C LYS A 205 23.90 1.11 4.11
N ASN A 206 24.75 1.40 3.13
CA ASN A 206 25.12 2.74 2.71
C ASN A 206 23.97 3.33 1.91
N LYS A 207 23.35 4.38 2.48
CA LYS A 207 22.30 5.13 1.80
C LYS A 207 22.92 6.00 0.71
N GLN A 208 22.34 5.96 -0.47
CA GLN A 208 22.67 6.90 -1.55
C GLN A 208 22.05 8.28 -1.26
N SER A 209 22.55 9.32 -1.94
CA SER A 209 22.15 10.71 -1.68
C SER A 209 20.66 10.93 -1.94
N PHE A 210 20.24 10.98 -3.21
CA PHE A 210 18.85 11.06 -3.60
C PHE A 210 18.63 10.57 -5.04
N ALA A 211 17.42 10.07 -5.28
CA ALA A 211 16.94 9.62 -6.57
C ALA A 211 15.71 10.43 -6.99
N VAL A 212 15.40 10.44 -8.28
CA VAL A 212 14.26 11.16 -8.85
C VAL A 212 13.28 10.18 -9.48
N CYS A 213 12.01 10.27 -9.08
CA CYS A 213 10.91 9.52 -9.66
C CYS A 213 10.15 10.38 -10.69
N VAL A 214 10.09 9.92 -11.94
CA VAL A 214 9.41 10.62 -13.03
C VAL A 214 8.07 9.94 -13.30
N LYS A 215 7.05 10.75 -13.58
CA LYS A 215 5.73 10.24 -14.00
C LYS A 215 5.81 9.44 -15.30
N GLY A 216 4.73 8.74 -15.62
CA GLY A 216 4.55 8.07 -16.90
C GLY A 216 4.80 9.02 -18.08
N LEU A 217 5.80 8.70 -18.89
CA LEU A 217 6.12 9.36 -20.14
C LEU A 217 5.17 8.87 -21.22
N GLU A 218 4.54 9.82 -21.92
CA GLU A 218 3.62 9.58 -23.02
C GLU A 218 3.89 10.63 -24.10
N PHE A 219 4.83 10.32 -25.00
CA PHE A 219 5.34 11.23 -26.03
C PHE A 219 5.43 10.53 -27.38
N LEU A 220 4.35 9.83 -27.77
CA LEU A 220 4.33 8.95 -28.96
C LEU A 220 4.78 9.64 -30.28
N HIS A 221 4.46 10.92 -30.45
CA HIS A 221 4.74 11.67 -31.70
C HIS A 221 5.68 12.86 -31.48
N ASP A 222 6.09 13.11 -30.25
CA ASP A 222 6.78 14.33 -29.86
C ASP A 222 8.23 13.97 -29.51
N ASP A 223 9.16 14.29 -30.40
CA ASP A 223 10.58 14.06 -30.14
C ASP A 223 11.15 15.16 -29.23
N LEU A 224 11.31 14.83 -27.95
CA LEU A 224 11.89 15.71 -26.94
C LEU A 224 13.30 15.24 -26.51
N SER A 225 14.00 14.48 -27.36
CA SER A 225 15.28 13.85 -27.02
C SER A 225 16.33 14.84 -26.50
N ILE A 226 16.49 16.01 -27.15
CA ILE A 226 17.46 17.02 -26.73
C ILE A 226 17.14 17.55 -25.33
N ARG A 227 15.88 17.94 -25.09
CA ARG A 227 15.44 18.43 -23.76
C ARG A 227 15.54 17.35 -22.69
N LEU A 228 15.32 16.09 -23.05
CA LEU A 228 15.47 14.96 -22.15
C LEU A 228 16.94 14.76 -21.75
N ILE A 229 17.88 14.85 -22.70
CA ILE A 229 19.33 14.80 -22.44
C ILE A 229 19.73 15.95 -21.52
N GLU A 230 19.38 17.18 -21.87
CA GLU A 230 19.67 18.37 -21.05
C GLU A 230 19.18 18.21 -19.61
N TRP A 231 17.96 17.68 -19.44
CA TRP A 231 17.37 17.46 -18.13
C TRP A 231 18.07 16.35 -17.33
N ILE A 232 18.45 15.24 -17.98
CA ILE A 232 19.18 14.15 -17.33
C ILE A 232 20.57 14.62 -16.88
N GLU A 233 21.31 15.31 -17.74
CA GLU A 233 22.65 15.82 -17.42
C GLU A 233 22.61 16.88 -16.31
N LEU A 234 21.62 17.78 -16.34
CA LEU A 234 21.41 18.74 -15.26
C LEU A 234 21.20 18.03 -13.92
N LEU A 235 20.36 17.00 -13.86
CA LEU A 235 20.14 16.23 -12.64
C LEU A 235 21.39 15.49 -12.17
N ASN A 236 22.19 14.97 -13.10
CA ASN A 236 23.47 14.33 -12.79
C ASN A 236 24.44 15.31 -12.10
N ILE A 237 24.57 16.53 -12.65
CA ILE A 237 25.40 17.60 -12.07
C ILE A 237 24.89 18.00 -10.68
N LEU A 238 23.57 18.03 -10.48
CA LEU A 238 22.95 18.31 -9.18
C LEU A 238 23.10 17.17 -8.15
N GLY A 239 23.73 16.05 -8.53
CA GLY A 239 24.06 14.96 -7.62
C GLY A 239 23.02 13.85 -7.51
N VAL A 240 22.05 13.79 -8.44
CA VAL A 240 21.11 12.67 -8.54
C VAL A 240 21.89 11.40 -8.89
N LYS A 241 21.68 10.32 -8.13
CA LYS A 241 22.36 9.03 -8.36
C LYS A 241 21.58 8.09 -9.25
N LYS A 242 20.26 8.21 -9.24
CA LYS A 242 19.39 7.39 -10.06
C LYS A 242 18.13 8.15 -10.45
N ILE A 243 17.73 8.03 -11.71
CA ILE A 243 16.48 8.57 -12.24
C ILE A 243 15.61 7.39 -12.68
N PHE A 244 14.40 7.31 -12.13
CA PHE A 244 13.44 6.28 -12.44
C PHE A 244 12.36 6.84 -13.37
N PHE A 245 12.32 6.35 -14.60
CA PHE A 245 11.30 6.67 -15.58
C PHE A 245 10.26 5.55 -15.67
N TYR A 246 9.00 5.97 -15.79
CA TYR A 246 7.92 5.10 -16.21
C TYR A 246 7.55 5.44 -17.65
N GLU A 247 7.36 4.43 -18.49
CA GLU A 247 7.15 4.62 -19.93
C GLU A 247 5.83 3.96 -20.35
N PHE A 248 4.94 4.74 -20.96
CA PHE A 248 3.87 4.20 -21.81
C PHE A 248 4.44 3.98 -23.22
N ASP A 249 4.13 4.87 -24.16
CA ASP A 249 4.76 4.95 -25.47
C ASP A 249 5.41 6.32 -25.65
N ILE A 250 6.66 6.31 -26.09
CA ILE A 250 7.44 7.51 -26.37
C ILE A 250 8.04 7.42 -27.77
N HIS A 251 8.51 8.55 -28.28
CA HIS A 251 9.17 8.63 -29.57
C HIS A 251 10.41 7.70 -29.60
N PRO A 252 10.67 6.97 -30.71
CA PRO A 252 11.79 6.03 -30.80
C PRO A 252 13.17 6.64 -30.50
N ASN A 253 13.38 7.91 -30.85
CA ASN A 253 14.64 8.59 -30.51
C ASN A 253 14.78 8.82 -29.00
N MET A 254 13.69 9.14 -28.30
CA MET A 254 13.69 9.25 -26.84
C MET A 254 13.95 7.88 -26.19
N SER A 255 13.40 6.79 -26.74
CA SER A 255 13.71 5.44 -26.27
C SER A 255 15.21 5.12 -26.38
N LYS A 256 15.86 5.51 -27.49
CA LYS A 256 17.33 5.35 -27.65
C LYS A 256 18.11 6.13 -26.58
N VAL A 257 17.72 7.38 -26.31
CA VAL A 257 18.32 8.19 -25.25
C VAL A 257 18.20 7.50 -23.89
N LEU A 258 16.99 7.08 -23.50
CA LEU A 258 16.77 6.42 -22.22
C LEU A 258 17.55 5.09 -22.11
N GLN A 259 17.61 4.32 -23.20
CA GLN A 259 18.41 3.09 -23.26
C GLN A 259 19.90 3.36 -23.08
N TYR A 260 20.45 4.41 -23.72
CA TYR A 260 21.83 4.82 -23.54
C TYR A 260 22.14 5.12 -22.07
N TYR A 261 21.36 5.98 -21.41
CA TYR A 261 21.56 6.30 -19.99
C TYR A 261 21.30 5.12 -19.03
N GLN A 262 20.45 4.18 -19.42
CA GLN A 262 20.22 2.97 -18.63
C GLN A 262 21.38 1.98 -18.76
N ASN A 263 21.91 1.79 -19.96
CA ASN A 263 22.87 0.73 -20.25
C ASN A 263 24.32 1.18 -20.05
N GLU A 264 24.68 2.37 -20.52
CA GLU A 264 26.07 2.85 -20.51
C GLU A 264 26.42 3.50 -19.17
N THR A 265 25.64 4.50 -18.74
CA THR A 265 25.97 5.28 -17.53
C THR A 265 25.35 4.71 -16.25
N LYS A 266 24.36 3.83 -16.37
CA LYS A 266 23.53 3.32 -15.26
C LYS A 266 22.85 4.41 -14.43
N LEU A 267 22.78 5.65 -14.91
CA LEU A 267 22.11 6.76 -14.22
C LEU A 267 20.58 6.63 -14.25
N VAL A 268 20.05 5.97 -15.29
CA VAL A 268 18.62 5.83 -15.52
C VAL A 268 18.16 4.39 -15.26
N HIS A 269 16.92 4.23 -14.79
CA HIS A 269 16.15 3.00 -14.87
C HIS A 269 14.80 3.31 -15.52
N VAL A 270 14.41 2.50 -16.50
CA VAL A 270 13.16 2.62 -17.25
C VAL A 270 12.30 1.41 -16.96
N GLN A 271 11.08 1.67 -16.53
CA GLN A 271 10.06 0.65 -16.35
C GLN A 271 8.85 0.96 -17.23
N LYS A 272 8.35 -0.05 -17.93
CA LYS A 272 7.13 0.07 -18.72
C LYS A 272 5.89 0.13 -17.81
N LEU A 273 4.85 0.82 -18.27
CA LEU A 273 3.61 1.07 -17.53
C LEU A 273 2.38 0.74 -18.39
N SER A 274 1.30 0.32 -17.74
CA SER A 274 -0.02 0.13 -18.35
C SER A 274 -1.11 0.71 -17.46
N LEU A 275 -2.26 1.01 -18.06
CA LEU A 275 -3.47 1.38 -17.33
C LEU A 275 -4.23 0.11 -16.88
N PRO A 276 -4.80 0.09 -15.67
CA PRO A 276 -5.61 -1.04 -15.20
C PRO A 276 -7.05 -1.02 -15.72
N GLY A 277 -7.70 -2.18 -15.61
CA GLY A 277 -9.12 -2.35 -15.88
C GLY A 277 -9.45 -2.32 -17.36
N SER A 278 -10.55 -1.67 -17.71
CA SER A 278 -11.01 -1.48 -19.09
C SER A 278 -10.45 -0.22 -19.74
N GLN A 279 -9.46 0.43 -19.12
CA GLN A 279 -8.79 1.60 -19.70
C GLN A 279 -7.95 1.19 -20.92
N PRO A 280 -7.88 2.04 -21.97
CA PRO A 280 -7.18 1.69 -23.20
C PRO A 280 -5.68 1.63 -22.98
N ASN A 281 -5.05 0.57 -23.50
CA ASN A 281 -3.60 0.40 -23.50
C ASN A 281 -2.99 0.41 -24.90
N SER A 282 -3.81 0.49 -25.96
CA SER A 282 -3.30 0.74 -27.31
C SER A 282 -2.71 2.17 -27.36
N PRO A 283 -1.56 2.39 -28.02
CA PRO A 283 -0.84 3.66 -27.92
C PRO A 283 -1.67 4.91 -28.24
N LEU A 284 -2.38 4.89 -29.37
CA LEU A 284 -3.13 6.05 -29.84
C LEU A 284 -4.39 6.31 -29.00
N GLU A 285 -5.13 5.27 -28.63
CA GLU A 285 -6.33 5.41 -27.81
C GLU A 285 -5.96 5.83 -26.38
N ARG A 286 -4.87 5.28 -25.83
CA ARG A 286 -4.35 5.68 -24.52
C ARG A 286 -3.95 7.14 -24.49
N LYS A 287 -3.18 7.61 -25.49
CA LYS A 287 -2.83 9.05 -25.63
C LYS A 287 -4.08 9.91 -25.66
N LYS A 288 -5.05 9.57 -26.51
CA LYS A 288 -6.31 10.31 -26.62
C LYS A 288 -7.08 10.30 -25.29
N TYR A 289 -7.17 9.15 -24.63
CA TYR A 289 -7.84 8.99 -23.34
C TYR A 289 -7.21 9.86 -22.24
N LEU A 290 -5.89 9.79 -22.06
CA LEU A 290 -5.17 10.55 -21.03
C LEU A 290 -5.15 12.06 -21.30
N GLN A 291 -5.22 12.48 -22.57
CA GLN A 291 -5.39 13.89 -22.95
C GLN A 291 -6.80 14.40 -22.64
N GLN A 292 -7.84 13.63 -22.97
CA GLN A 292 -9.24 14.04 -22.79
C GLN A 292 -9.72 13.90 -21.33
N LYS A 293 -9.22 12.91 -20.60
CA LYS A 293 -9.64 12.60 -19.22
C LYS A 293 -8.54 12.97 -18.22
N ILE A 294 -8.30 14.27 -18.07
CA ILE A 294 -7.18 14.82 -17.25
C ILE A 294 -7.20 14.30 -15.80
N ILE A 295 -8.38 14.20 -15.16
CA ILE A 295 -8.48 13.72 -13.78
C ILE A 295 -8.09 12.24 -13.69
N HIS A 296 -8.55 11.42 -14.63
CA HIS A 296 -8.18 10.00 -14.71
C HIS A 296 -6.67 9.85 -14.94
N ARG A 297 -6.08 10.68 -15.80
CA ARG A 297 -4.62 10.72 -15.99
C ARG A 297 -3.89 10.98 -14.68
N ARG A 298 -4.29 12.00 -13.91
CA ARG A 298 -3.67 12.34 -12.62
C ARG A 298 -3.84 11.23 -11.57
N GLN A 299 -5.01 10.57 -11.53
CA GLN A 299 -5.23 9.42 -10.65
C GLN A 299 -4.31 8.24 -11.00
N ASN A 300 -4.16 7.93 -12.29
CA ASN A 300 -3.23 6.89 -12.73
C ASN A 300 -1.76 7.26 -12.46
N GLU A 301 -1.38 8.55 -12.54
CA GLU A 301 -0.02 9.02 -12.26
C GLU A 301 0.42 8.78 -10.81
N ILE A 302 -0.49 8.61 -9.86
CA ILE A 302 -0.16 8.34 -8.44
C ILE A 302 0.49 6.98 -8.24
N ILE A 303 0.13 6.00 -9.06
CA ILE A 303 0.64 4.64 -8.97
C ILE A 303 2.16 4.61 -9.23
N PRO A 304 2.70 5.10 -10.36
CA PRO A 304 4.15 5.08 -10.59
C PRO A 304 4.93 5.94 -9.58
N TYR A 305 4.37 7.06 -9.09
CA TYR A 305 5.03 7.83 -8.03
C TYR A 305 5.21 7.03 -6.74
N ASN A 306 4.16 6.34 -6.30
CA ASN A 306 4.23 5.53 -5.10
C ASN A 306 5.04 4.25 -5.32
N ASP A 307 4.93 3.60 -6.48
CA ASP A 307 5.73 2.41 -6.81
C ASP A 307 7.22 2.73 -6.75
N CYS A 308 7.64 3.85 -7.35
CA CYS A 308 9.02 4.31 -7.28
C CYS A 308 9.46 4.59 -5.85
N TYR A 309 8.62 5.27 -5.06
CA TYR A 309 8.92 5.54 -3.66
C TYR A 309 9.11 4.25 -2.85
N TYR A 310 8.19 3.29 -2.95
CA TYR A 310 8.26 2.06 -2.15
C TYR A 310 9.34 1.09 -2.62
N LYS A 311 9.69 1.06 -3.92
CA LYS A 311 10.84 0.30 -4.41
C LYS A 311 12.17 0.82 -3.87
N ASN A 312 12.22 2.11 -3.54
CA ASN A 312 13.44 2.83 -3.22
C ASN A 312 13.47 3.35 -1.78
N MET A 313 12.54 2.94 -0.92
CA MET A 313 12.44 3.45 0.45
C MET A 313 13.61 3.08 1.36
N TYR A 314 14.46 2.13 0.92
CA TYR A 314 15.66 1.68 1.63
C TYR A 314 16.96 1.99 0.88
N LEU A 315 16.90 2.69 -0.27
CA LEU A 315 18.10 3.11 -1.01
C LEU A 315 18.95 4.12 -0.24
#